data_AF-A0A2V6FGK0-F1
#
_entry.id   AF-A0A2V6FGK0-F1
#
_cell.length_a   1.000
_cell.length_b   1.000
_cell.length_c   1.000
_cell.angle_alpha   90.00
_cell.angle_beta   90.00
_cell.angle_gamma   90.00
#
_symmetry.space_group_name_H-M   'P 1'
#
loop_
_entity.id
_entity.type
_entity.pdbx_description
1 polymer ?
#
loop_
_entity_poly.entity_id
_entity_poly.type
_entity_poly.pdbx_seq_one_letter_code
_entity_poly.pdbx_strand_id
1 'polypeptide(L)'
;MRLLEAIVEANQRAVADGAKASLNLSEFAGALPLVALTCIDPRLNRLIPEMLGVPEEQFIWLRNAGNIITGPLSSTMRSLALACAVKGGREIAVIGHTDCLVCKTTVMKLTDGFRALGVDRAKLPENLNEYFGLFASERQNVIRGAEIVRQSPLIGANVPVHGLVMDIQTGKLEWLVNGYQTLGVTAPSFVEAVRQTAVETVKQTAAEALDLVAAKLPEFKLGEMKFPEFKIGETTIDPNKWLSQLQSVTAAKSEPQPAEGVQQPATEPERKFDQTRKYRVIGADQKVYGPIDGGKILEWITDGRIDWQTPSQVEGSGEWKPLSAWGEGPKPPTIPLPPPIHPAPRLQKIRRH
;
A
#
# COMPACT_ATOMS: atom_id res chain seq x y z
N MET A 1 26.17 14.73 8.03
CA MET A 1 25.07 15.17 7.16
C MET A 1 24.20 13.97 6.84
N ARG A 2 22.88 14.12 6.84
CA ARG A 2 21.91 13.07 6.47
C ARG A 2 21.57 13.14 4.98
N LEU A 3 20.91 12.11 4.44
CA LEU A 3 20.64 11.98 3.00
C LEU A 3 19.88 13.17 2.44
N LEU A 4 18.75 13.58 3.04
CA LEU A 4 17.96 14.69 2.50
C LEU A 4 18.66 16.05 2.60
N GLU A 5 19.50 16.26 3.62
CA GLU A 5 20.33 17.46 3.74
C GLU A 5 21.31 17.53 2.55
N ALA A 6 21.99 16.41 2.26
CA ALA A 6 22.92 16.30 1.15
C ALA A 6 22.21 16.51 -0.21
N ILE A 7 21.03 15.92 -0.40
CA ILE A 7 20.20 16.09 -1.59
C ILE A 7 19.86 17.57 -1.81
N VAL A 8 19.39 18.28 -0.78
CA VAL A 8 19.01 19.69 -0.92
C VAL A 8 20.23 20.57 -1.18
N GLU A 9 21.37 20.31 -0.53
CA GLU A 9 22.61 21.05 -0.78
C GLU A 9 23.16 20.81 -2.19
N ALA A 10 23.18 19.56 -2.66
CA ALA A 10 23.60 19.22 -4.02
C ALA A 10 22.65 19.81 -5.07
N ASN A 11 21.35 19.83 -4.79
CA ASN A 11 20.37 20.50 -5.63
C ASN A 11 20.63 22.01 -5.75
N GLN A 12 20.89 22.69 -4.63
CA GLN A 12 21.17 24.13 -4.65
C GLN A 12 22.42 24.47 -5.46
N ARG A 13 23.49 23.67 -5.34
CA ARG A 13 24.69 23.79 -6.18
C ARG A 13 24.38 23.54 -7.66
N ALA A 14 23.67 22.46 -7.97
CA ALA A 14 23.30 22.11 -9.34
C ALA A 14 22.45 23.20 -10.03
N VAL A 15 21.50 23.80 -9.31
CA VAL A 15 20.68 24.91 -9.83
C VAL A 15 21.52 26.16 -10.10
N ALA A 16 22.48 26.47 -9.22
CA ALA A 16 23.38 27.63 -9.41
C ALA A 16 24.30 27.44 -10.62
N ASP A 17 24.80 26.23 -10.83
CA ASP A 17 25.76 25.89 -11.89
C ASP A 17 25.08 25.50 -13.21
N GLY A 18 23.75 25.37 -13.24
CA GLY A 18 23.00 24.85 -14.40
C GLY A 18 23.33 23.39 -14.72
N ALA A 19 23.71 22.61 -13.71
CA ALA A 19 24.18 21.23 -13.81
C ALA A 19 23.17 20.23 -13.19
N LYS A 20 23.53 18.94 -13.19
CA LYS A 20 22.80 17.89 -12.46
C LYS A 20 23.31 17.80 -11.03
N ALA A 21 22.44 17.45 -10.09
CA ALA A 21 22.86 17.18 -8.72
C ALA A 21 23.73 15.91 -8.69
N SER A 22 24.78 15.94 -7.88
CA SER A 22 25.72 14.84 -7.71
C SER A 22 25.99 14.59 -6.23
N LEU A 23 25.93 13.32 -5.86
CA LEU A 23 26.09 12.83 -4.49
C LEU A 23 26.99 11.59 -4.49
N ASN A 24 27.84 11.47 -3.48
CA ASN A 24 28.52 10.20 -3.20
C ASN A 24 27.56 9.29 -2.40
N LEU A 25 26.74 8.52 -3.11
CA LEU A 25 25.68 7.71 -2.49
C LEU A 25 26.19 6.61 -1.55
N SER A 26 27.47 6.22 -1.67
CA SER A 26 28.09 5.25 -0.77
C SER A 26 28.11 5.72 0.70
N GLU A 27 28.15 7.04 0.93
CA GLU A 27 28.09 7.65 2.26
C GLU A 27 26.70 7.52 2.90
N PHE A 28 25.67 7.24 2.11
CA PHE A 28 24.27 7.19 2.53
C PHE A 28 23.65 5.80 2.38
N ALA A 29 24.46 4.74 2.28
CA ALA A 29 23.97 3.37 2.09
C ALA A 29 22.94 2.93 3.16
N GLY A 30 23.06 3.43 4.40
CA GLY A 30 22.11 3.15 5.48
C GLY A 30 20.75 3.87 5.37
N ALA A 31 20.66 4.91 4.53
CA ALA A 31 19.46 5.73 4.29
C ALA A 31 18.83 5.45 2.91
N LEU A 32 19.36 4.48 2.15
CA LEU A 32 18.84 4.04 0.86
C LEU A 32 18.21 2.64 0.99
N PRO A 33 17.21 2.30 0.17
CA PRO A 33 16.62 3.14 -0.88
C PRO A 33 15.68 4.23 -0.33
N LEU A 34 15.67 5.38 -1.01
CA LEU A 34 14.72 6.46 -0.74
C LEU A 34 13.34 6.08 -1.33
N VAL A 35 12.25 6.27 -0.61
CA VAL A 35 10.88 6.11 -1.16
C VAL A 35 10.40 7.48 -1.62
N ALA A 36 10.13 7.65 -2.91
CA ALA A 36 9.66 8.92 -3.46
C ALA A 36 8.21 8.79 -3.92
N LEU A 37 7.29 9.59 -3.36
CA LEU A 37 5.93 9.77 -3.89
C LEU A 37 5.87 11.07 -4.68
N THR A 38 5.63 11.00 -5.99
CA THR A 38 5.59 12.17 -6.86
C THR A 38 4.37 12.18 -7.79
N CYS A 39 4.18 13.27 -8.54
CA CYS A 39 3.12 13.38 -9.53
C CYS A 39 3.42 12.52 -10.79
N ILE A 40 2.37 12.08 -11.49
CA ILE A 40 2.44 11.47 -12.83
C ILE A 40 2.82 12.46 -13.95
N ASP A 41 3.16 13.70 -13.61
CA ASP A 41 3.61 14.70 -14.58
C ASP A 41 4.88 14.20 -15.32
N PRO A 42 4.85 14.05 -16.66
CA PRO A 42 5.98 13.52 -17.42
C PRO A 42 7.26 14.34 -17.29
N ARG A 43 7.16 15.65 -16.97
CA ARG A 43 8.33 16.53 -16.79
C ARG A 43 9.20 16.07 -15.62
N LEU A 44 8.60 15.40 -14.62
CA LEU A 44 9.31 14.87 -13.46
C LEU A 44 10.16 13.63 -13.77
N ASN A 45 9.91 12.93 -14.88
CA ASN A 45 10.63 11.68 -15.21
C ASN A 45 12.13 11.91 -15.26
N ARG A 46 12.54 13.00 -15.91
CA ARG A 46 13.95 13.41 -15.99
C ARG A 46 14.37 14.20 -14.76
N LEU A 47 13.54 15.14 -14.31
CA LEU A 47 13.93 16.10 -13.28
C LEU A 47 14.19 15.45 -11.93
N ILE A 48 13.41 14.46 -11.51
CA ILE A 48 13.56 13.88 -10.17
C ILE A 48 14.93 13.20 -10.00
N PRO A 49 15.35 12.21 -10.82
CA PRO A 49 16.67 11.61 -10.65
C PRO A 49 17.81 12.63 -10.75
N GLU A 50 17.73 13.54 -11.72
CA GLU A 50 18.80 14.50 -12.01
C GLU A 50 18.95 15.57 -10.92
N MET A 51 17.85 16.05 -10.36
CA MET A 51 17.86 17.14 -9.39
C MET A 51 17.93 16.67 -7.94
N LEU A 52 17.60 15.40 -7.67
CA LEU A 52 17.91 14.77 -6.38
C LEU A 52 19.36 14.26 -6.32
N GLY A 53 19.99 13.94 -7.45
CA GLY A 53 21.30 13.31 -7.48
C GLY A 53 21.28 11.85 -7.01
N VAL A 54 20.09 11.24 -7.04
CA VAL A 54 19.84 9.85 -6.69
C VAL A 54 19.31 9.16 -7.95
N PRO A 55 20.01 8.13 -8.48
CA PRO A 55 19.60 7.46 -9.69
C PRO A 55 18.42 6.51 -9.41
N GLU A 56 17.71 6.11 -10.46
CA GLU A 56 16.44 5.36 -10.36
C GLU A 56 16.57 4.05 -9.58
N GLU A 57 17.71 3.38 -9.67
CA GLU A 57 18.00 2.15 -8.95
C GLU A 57 18.11 2.32 -7.42
N GLN A 58 18.30 3.55 -6.94
CA GLN A 58 18.46 3.87 -5.51
C GLN A 58 17.20 4.46 -4.87
N PHE A 59 16.07 4.55 -5.60
CA PHE A 59 14.81 4.95 -5.00
C PHE A 59 13.62 4.08 -5.44
N ILE A 60 12.68 3.89 -4.52
CA ILE A 60 11.39 3.25 -4.77
C ILE A 60 10.42 4.34 -5.21
N TRP A 61 10.14 4.40 -6.52
CA TRP A 61 9.31 5.45 -7.11
C TRP A 61 7.83 5.10 -7.12
N LEU A 62 7.04 5.82 -6.31
CA LEU A 62 5.59 5.82 -6.36
C LEU A 62 5.07 7.08 -7.05
N ARG A 63 4.07 6.92 -7.92
CA ARG A 63 3.52 8.05 -8.68
C ARG A 63 2.01 7.97 -8.77
N ASN A 64 1.34 9.10 -8.55
CA ASN A 64 -0.09 9.25 -8.81
C ASN A 64 -0.42 10.69 -9.25
N ALA A 65 -1.67 10.94 -9.63
CA ALA A 65 -2.10 12.29 -10.00
C ALA A 65 -1.95 13.24 -8.79
N GLY A 66 -1.09 14.24 -8.93
CA GLY A 66 -0.90 15.30 -7.93
C GLY A 66 -0.24 14.86 -6.63
N ASN A 67 0.47 13.71 -6.59
CA ASN A 67 1.10 13.17 -5.37
C ASN A 67 0.13 13.11 -4.16
N ILE A 68 -1.14 12.85 -4.45
CA ILE A 68 -2.26 12.92 -3.50
C ILE A 68 -2.27 11.69 -2.61
N ILE A 69 -2.58 11.90 -1.32
CA ILE A 69 -2.90 10.83 -0.39
C ILE A 69 -4.31 11.10 0.10
N THR A 70 -5.29 10.38 -0.44
CA THR A 70 -6.72 10.62 -0.17
C THR A 70 -7.12 10.25 1.26
N GLY A 71 -6.32 9.43 1.94
CA GLY A 71 -6.53 9.11 3.35
C GLY A 71 -5.56 8.07 3.90
N PRO A 72 -5.64 7.78 5.22
CA PRO A 72 -4.72 6.89 5.92
C PRO A 72 -4.87 5.41 5.52
N LEU A 73 -5.97 5.02 4.88
CA LEU A 73 -6.19 3.66 4.37
C LEU A 73 -6.24 3.60 2.85
N SER A 74 -5.74 4.64 2.18
CA SER A 74 -5.69 4.71 0.72
C SER A 74 -4.73 3.68 0.10
N SER A 75 -4.91 3.39 -1.19
CA SER A 75 -3.98 2.55 -1.95
C SER A 75 -2.56 3.12 -1.94
N THR A 76 -2.41 4.45 -1.98
CA THR A 76 -1.11 5.12 -1.87
C THR A 76 -0.46 4.89 -0.52
N MET A 77 -1.22 4.97 0.59
CA MET A 77 -0.67 4.63 1.92
C MET A 77 -0.22 3.17 1.99
N ARG A 78 -1.04 2.25 1.46
CA ARG A 78 -0.68 0.82 1.39
C ARG A 78 0.63 0.62 0.62
N SER A 79 0.80 1.29 -0.52
CA SER A 79 2.03 1.22 -1.31
C SER A 79 3.24 1.79 -0.58
N LEU A 80 3.09 2.92 0.13
CA LEU A 80 4.16 3.50 0.95
C LEU A 80 4.58 2.55 2.10
N ALA A 81 3.60 1.95 2.78
CA ALA A 81 3.86 0.97 3.83
C ALA A 81 4.62 -0.25 3.31
N LEU A 82 4.21 -0.80 2.16
CA LEU A 82 4.90 -1.93 1.54
C LEU A 82 6.29 -1.54 1.00
N ALA A 83 6.46 -0.30 0.52
CA ALA A 83 7.78 0.21 0.13
C ALA A 83 8.77 0.19 1.31
N CYS A 84 8.29 0.55 2.51
CA CYS A 84 9.12 0.49 3.73
C CYS A 84 9.31 -0.95 4.22
N ALA A 85 8.21 -1.66 4.48
CA ALA A 85 8.21 -2.96 5.15
C ALA A 85 8.76 -4.11 4.29
N VAL A 86 8.51 -4.09 2.98
CA VAL A 86 8.86 -5.20 2.07
C VAL A 86 10.04 -4.85 1.17
N LYS A 87 10.15 -3.60 0.71
CA LYS A 87 11.22 -3.17 -0.19
C LYS A 87 12.38 -2.48 0.52
N GLY A 88 12.32 -2.37 1.85
CA GLY A 88 13.41 -1.86 2.67
C GLY A 88 13.61 -0.36 2.59
N GLY A 89 12.62 0.39 2.09
CA GLY A 89 12.65 1.86 2.06
C GLY A 89 12.99 2.45 3.43
N ARG A 90 13.99 3.34 3.46
CA ARG A 90 14.56 3.86 4.71
C ARG A 90 14.03 5.24 5.08
N GLU A 91 13.73 6.04 4.07
CA GLU A 91 13.16 7.38 4.23
C GLU A 91 12.10 7.61 3.15
N ILE A 92 11.10 8.44 3.43
CA ILE A 92 10.04 8.82 2.49
C ILE A 92 10.18 10.29 2.12
N ALA A 93 10.11 10.61 0.84
CA ALA A 93 9.98 11.97 0.31
C ALA A 93 8.67 12.10 -0.47
N VAL A 94 7.75 12.92 0.02
CA VAL A 94 6.57 13.38 -0.73
C VAL A 94 6.99 14.61 -1.52
N ILE A 95 7.05 14.49 -2.85
CA ILE A 95 7.59 15.53 -3.73
C ILE A 95 6.48 16.03 -4.65
N GLY A 96 5.97 17.22 -4.32
CA GLY A 96 5.12 18.00 -5.21
C GLY A 96 5.94 18.82 -6.19
N HIS A 97 5.26 19.55 -7.07
CA HIS A 97 5.93 20.37 -8.07
C HIS A 97 5.13 21.62 -8.42
N THR A 98 5.81 22.68 -8.85
CA THR A 98 5.14 23.89 -9.36
C THR A 98 4.42 23.60 -10.68
N ASP A 99 3.42 24.40 -11.02
CA ASP A 99 2.65 24.26 -12.26
C ASP A 99 1.98 22.88 -12.39
N CYS A 100 1.43 22.36 -11.29
CA CYS A 100 0.72 21.10 -11.29
C CYS A 100 -0.67 21.26 -11.92
N LEU A 101 -0.92 20.54 -13.02
CA LEU A 101 -2.23 20.58 -13.69
C LEU A 101 -3.36 20.07 -12.80
N VAL A 102 -3.09 19.10 -11.93
CA VAL A 102 -4.07 18.59 -10.96
C VAL A 102 -4.47 19.68 -9.95
N CYS A 103 -3.50 20.45 -9.45
CA CYS A 103 -3.75 21.63 -8.59
C CYS A 103 -4.62 22.70 -9.28
N LYS A 104 -4.41 22.90 -10.58
CA LYS A 104 -5.13 23.90 -11.40
C LYS A 104 -6.51 23.43 -11.89
N THR A 105 -6.89 22.20 -11.56
CA THR A 105 -8.14 21.58 -12.02
C THR A 105 -9.24 21.82 -11.00
N THR A 106 -10.29 22.52 -11.43
CA THR A 106 -11.51 22.69 -10.65
C THR A 106 -12.50 21.57 -10.97
N VAL A 107 -13.53 21.38 -10.14
CA VAL A 107 -14.63 20.44 -10.41
C VAL A 107 -15.27 20.68 -11.77
N MET A 108 -15.41 21.95 -12.18
CA MET A 108 -15.95 22.32 -13.48
C MET A 108 -15.04 21.83 -14.62
N LYS A 109 -13.74 22.17 -14.59
CA LYS A 109 -12.78 21.71 -15.59
C LYS A 109 -12.70 20.17 -15.65
N LEU A 110 -12.77 19.51 -14.50
CA LEU A 110 -12.76 18.05 -14.42
C LEU A 110 -14.02 17.45 -15.07
N THR A 111 -15.19 18.02 -14.76
CA THR A 111 -16.47 17.57 -15.35
C THR A 111 -16.50 17.81 -16.85
N ASP A 112 -16.02 18.96 -17.33
CA ASP A 112 -15.91 19.26 -18.77
C ASP A 112 -14.92 18.32 -19.46
N GLY A 113 -13.79 18.00 -18.81
CA GLY A 113 -12.83 17.01 -19.29
C GLY A 113 -13.45 15.62 -19.42
N PHE A 114 -14.17 15.15 -18.41
CA PHE A 114 -14.88 13.87 -18.47
C PHE A 114 -15.99 13.87 -19.51
N ARG A 115 -16.73 14.97 -19.66
CA ARG A 115 -17.74 15.14 -20.72
C ARG A 115 -17.11 15.04 -22.10
N ALA A 116 -15.95 15.67 -22.33
CA ALA A 116 -15.22 15.57 -23.59
C ALA A 116 -14.74 14.15 -23.90
N LEU A 117 -14.54 13.31 -22.87
CA LEU A 117 -14.28 11.88 -22.99
C LEU A 117 -15.55 11.03 -23.20
N GLY A 118 -16.74 11.65 -23.27
CA GLY A 118 -18.02 10.95 -23.39
C GLY A 118 -18.53 10.33 -22.08
N VAL A 119 -17.98 10.74 -20.94
CA VAL A 119 -18.43 10.26 -19.62
C VAL A 119 -19.54 11.16 -19.09
N ASP A 120 -20.72 10.57 -18.89
CA ASP A 120 -21.86 11.25 -18.27
C ASP A 120 -21.57 11.60 -16.80
N ARG A 121 -21.99 12.80 -16.37
CA ARG A 121 -21.90 13.26 -14.98
C ARG A 121 -22.54 12.29 -14.00
N ALA A 122 -23.60 11.59 -14.39
CA ALA A 122 -24.28 10.59 -13.56
C ALA A 122 -23.43 9.36 -13.23
N LYS A 123 -22.37 9.09 -14.02
CA LYS A 123 -21.43 7.98 -13.78
C LYS A 123 -20.23 8.40 -12.94
N LEU A 124 -20.05 9.70 -12.72
CA LEU A 124 -18.97 10.22 -11.90
C LEU A 124 -19.36 10.16 -10.42
N PRO A 125 -18.39 10.02 -9.50
CA PRO A 125 -18.64 10.12 -8.06
C PRO A 125 -19.44 11.38 -7.71
N GLU A 126 -20.25 11.30 -6.65
CA GLU A 126 -21.03 12.46 -6.19
C GLU A 126 -20.10 13.60 -5.76
N ASN A 127 -19.18 13.30 -4.84
CA ASN A 127 -18.17 14.22 -4.35
C ASN A 127 -16.85 14.08 -5.11
N LEU A 128 -16.72 14.81 -6.23
CA LEU A 128 -15.51 14.78 -7.06
C LEU A 128 -14.28 15.35 -6.36
N ASN A 129 -14.46 16.36 -5.50
CA ASN A 129 -13.35 16.95 -4.75
C ASN A 129 -12.70 15.90 -3.85
N GLU A 130 -13.50 15.16 -3.10
CA GLU A 130 -13.01 14.13 -2.18
C GLU A 130 -12.46 12.92 -2.92
N TYR A 131 -13.21 12.39 -3.90
CA TYR A 131 -12.80 11.20 -4.63
C TYR A 131 -11.47 11.38 -5.36
N PHE A 132 -11.30 12.51 -6.05
CA PHE A 132 -10.06 12.82 -6.78
C PHE A 132 -9.02 13.55 -5.92
N GLY A 133 -9.35 13.90 -4.67
CA GLY A 133 -8.48 14.63 -3.76
C GLY A 133 -8.02 16.00 -4.29
N LEU A 134 -8.91 16.76 -4.95
CA LEU A 134 -8.57 18.05 -5.53
C LEU A 134 -8.03 19.02 -4.45
N PHE A 135 -7.02 19.79 -4.82
CA PHE A 135 -6.32 20.70 -3.91
C PHE A 135 -5.96 22.01 -4.62
N ALA A 136 -5.86 23.10 -3.87
CA ALA A 136 -5.63 24.45 -4.42
C ALA A 136 -4.19 24.98 -4.20
N SER A 137 -3.34 24.22 -3.51
CA SER A 137 -1.95 24.60 -3.28
C SER A 137 -1.06 23.36 -3.25
N GLU A 138 -0.04 23.33 -4.10
CA GLU A 138 0.93 22.24 -4.19
C GLU A 138 1.70 22.07 -2.87
N ARG A 139 2.07 23.18 -2.23
CA ARG A 139 2.74 23.19 -0.92
C ARG A 139 1.87 22.58 0.17
N GLN A 140 0.62 23.03 0.28
CA GLN A 140 -0.28 22.52 1.31
C GLN A 140 -0.60 21.05 1.09
N ASN A 141 -0.75 20.62 -0.16
CA ASN A 141 -0.92 19.20 -0.50
C ASN A 141 0.29 18.34 -0.06
N VAL A 142 1.52 18.81 -0.29
CA VAL A 142 2.74 18.13 0.20
C VAL A 142 2.79 18.07 1.72
N ILE A 143 2.52 19.18 2.42
CA ILE A 143 2.54 19.24 3.89
C ILE A 143 1.49 18.28 4.46
N ARG A 144 0.25 18.33 3.96
CA ARG A 144 -0.84 17.42 4.36
C ARG A 144 -0.50 15.97 4.06
N GLY A 145 0.05 15.68 2.89
CA GLY A 145 0.48 14.33 2.50
C GLY A 145 1.54 13.79 3.46
N ALA A 146 2.59 14.56 3.73
CA ALA A 146 3.64 14.18 4.68
C ALA A 146 3.09 13.93 6.08
N GLU A 147 2.14 14.76 6.55
CA GLU A 147 1.47 14.57 7.84
C GLU A 147 0.71 13.24 7.90
N ILE A 148 -0.12 12.96 6.90
CA ILE A 148 -0.92 11.71 6.83
C ILE A 148 0.01 10.49 6.86
N VAL A 149 1.11 10.53 6.12
CA VAL A 149 2.11 9.44 6.08
C VAL A 149 2.78 9.27 7.44
N ARG A 150 3.22 10.36 8.06
CA ARG A 150 3.89 10.33 9.36
C ARG A 150 2.99 9.80 10.48
N GLN A 151 1.71 10.17 10.47
CA GLN A 151 0.73 9.72 11.46
C GLN A 151 0.28 8.27 11.25
N SER A 152 0.64 7.65 10.13
CA SER A 152 0.21 6.30 9.82
C SER A 152 0.94 5.26 10.69
N PRO A 153 0.21 4.38 11.39
CA PRO A 153 0.81 3.29 12.14
C PRO A 153 1.52 2.27 11.23
N LEU A 154 1.28 2.31 9.92
CA LEU A 154 1.89 1.40 8.94
C LEU A 154 3.29 1.82 8.49
N ILE A 155 3.70 3.07 8.73
CA ILE A 155 5.02 3.60 8.34
C ILE A 155 6.01 3.49 9.50
N GLY A 156 5.53 3.64 10.73
CA GLY A 156 6.33 3.54 11.96
C GLY A 156 7.13 4.81 12.27
N ALA A 157 7.35 5.08 13.57
CA ALA A 157 7.96 6.32 14.06
C ALA A 157 9.45 6.51 13.70
N ASN A 158 10.09 5.47 13.16
CA ASN A 158 11.51 5.45 12.82
C ASN A 158 11.80 5.74 11.35
N VAL A 159 10.78 5.89 10.51
CA VAL A 159 10.94 6.24 9.09
C VAL A 159 10.78 7.76 8.95
N PRO A 160 11.82 8.51 8.57
CA PRO A 160 11.69 9.94 8.27
C PRO A 160 10.72 10.16 7.10
N VAL A 161 9.81 11.12 7.27
CA VAL A 161 8.88 11.54 6.22
C VAL A 161 9.12 13.00 5.89
N HIS A 162 9.60 13.25 4.67
CA HIS A 162 9.93 14.56 4.18
C HIS A 162 8.89 15.06 3.18
N GLY A 163 8.72 16.37 3.13
CA GLY A 163 7.86 17.05 2.16
C GLY A 163 8.68 18.06 1.38
N LEU A 164 8.72 17.93 0.05
CA LEU A 164 9.43 18.84 -0.84
C LEU A 164 8.52 19.34 -1.97
N VAL A 165 8.82 20.53 -2.47
CA VAL A 165 8.28 21.03 -3.74
C VAL A 165 9.42 21.29 -4.70
N MET A 166 9.32 20.73 -5.89
CA MET A 166 10.25 20.97 -6.99
C MET A 166 9.72 22.07 -7.92
N ASP A 167 10.51 23.09 -8.15
CA ASP A 167 10.25 24.02 -9.24
C ASP A 167 10.54 23.33 -10.58
N ILE A 168 9.53 23.20 -11.44
CA ILE A 168 9.68 22.42 -12.69
C ILE A 168 10.53 23.10 -13.75
N GLN A 169 10.76 24.41 -13.64
CA GLN A 169 11.52 25.18 -14.63
C GLN A 169 13.00 25.15 -14.30
N THR A 170 13.32 25.31 -13.02
CA THR A 170 14.70 25.41 -12.52
C THR A 170 15.22 24.10 -11.92
N GLY A 171 14.33 23.19 -11.52
CA GLY A 171 14.69 21.99 -10.77
C GLY A 171 14.98 22.23 -9.29
N LYS A 172 14.82 23.47 -8.81
CA LYS A 172 15.09 23.84 -7.42
C LYS A 172 14.14 23.14 -6.47
N LEU A 173 14.70 22.51 -5.45
CA LEU A 173 13.97 21.92 -4.35
C LEU A 173 13.73 22.95 -3.26
N GLU A 174 12.53 22.93 -2.73
CA GLU A 174 12.18 23.57 -1.49
C GLU A 174 11.74 22.52 -0.48
N TRP A 175 12.37 22.54 0.68
CA TRP A 175 12.11 21.60 1.76
C TRP A 175 11.07 22.17 2.73
N LEU A 176 9.85 21.64 2.68
CA LEU A 176 8.71 22.12 3.47
C LEU A 176 8.57 21.40 4.81
N VAL A 177 8.81 20.09 4.82
CA VAL A 177 8.68 19.24 6.01
C VAL A 177 9.96 18.45 6.18
N ASN A 178 10.70 18.74 7.26
CA ASN A 178 11.90 18.02 7.63
C ASN A 178 11.55 16.84 8.54
N GLY A 179 11.50 15.64 7.96
CA GLY A 179 11.15 14.40 8.67
C GLY A 179 12.15 14.00 9.74
N TYR A 180 13.36 14.57 9.73
CA TYR A 180 14.37 14.32 10.75
C TYR A 180 14.04 14.94 12.10
N GLN A 181 13.24 16.01 12.11
CA GLN A 181 12.87 16.73 13.34
C GLN A 181 11.82 15.98 14.16
N THR A 182 11.10 15.05 13.55
CA THR A 182 10.01 14.29 14.19
C THR A 182 10.30 12.81 14.35
N LEU A 183 11.57 12.40 14.17
CA LEU A 183 12.01 11.03 14.40
C LEU A 183 11.83 10.62 15.86
N GLY A 184 11.26 9.44 16.08
CA GLY A 184 11.07 8.88 17.43
C GLY A 184 9.97 9.55 18.25
N VAL A 185 9.28 10.56 17.71
CA VAL A 185 8.06 11.11 18.32
C VAL A 185 6.91 10.19 17.93
N THR A 186 6.54 9.28 18.83
CA THR A 186 5.32 8.47 18.68
C THR A 186 4.11 9.40 18.70
N ALA A 187 3.39 9.49 17.59
CA ALA A 187 1.99 9.90 17.65
C ALA A 187 1.27 8.94 18.61
N PRO A 188 0.33 9.41 19.46
CA PRO A 188 -0.46 8.51 20.28
C PRO A 188 -1.06 7.47 19.35
N SER A 189 -0.82 6.19 19.63
CA SER A 189 -1.30 5.15 18.73
C SER A 189 -2.81 5.31 18.60
N PHE A 190 -3.37 5.02 17.43
CA PHE A 190 -4.83 5.03 17.24
C PHE A 190 -5.53 4.23 18.36
N VAL A 191 -4.88 3.15 18.82
CA VAL A 191 -5.30 2.33 19.97
C VAL A 191 -5.28 3.12 21.28
N GLU A 192 -4.29 3.98 21.50
CA GLU A 192 -4.09 4.78 22.72
C GLU A 192 -4.98 6.02 22.76
N ALA A 193 -5.25 6.65 21.62
CA ALA A 193 -6.28 7.69 21.48
C ALA A 193 -7.68 7.11 21.75
N VAL A 194 -7.97 5.90 21.24
CA VAL A 194 -9.20 5.16 21.57
C VAL A 194 -9.21 4.76 23.05
N ARG A 195 -8.07 4.32 23.61
CA ARG A 195 -7.95 3.92 25.04
C ARG A 195 -8.15 5.08 25.99
N GLN A 196 -7.52 6.23 25.74
CA GLN A 196 -7.64 7.42 26.59
C GLN A 196 -9.07 7.95 26.61
N THR A 197 -9.74 7.93 25.46
CA THR A 197 -11.15 8.32 25.36
C THR A 197 -12.09 7.30 26.04
N ALA A 198 -11.77 6.00 25.97
CA ALA A 198 -12.52 4.94 26.66
C ALA A 198 -12.28 4.92 28.18
N VAL A 199 -11.09 5.30 28.65
CA VAL A 199 -10.74 5.36 30.09
C VAL A 199 -11.35 6.59 30.77
N GLU A 200 -11.54 7.72 30.07
CA GLU A 200 -12.27 8.88 30.60
C GLU A 200 -13.80 8.68 30.63
N THR A 201 -14.34 7.69 29.92
CA THR A 201 -15.79 7.50 29.74
C THR A 201 -16.27 6.14 30.25
N VAL A 202 -16.04 5.83 31.53
CA VAL A 202 -16.43 4.56 32.18
C VAL A 202 -17.95 4.41 32.41
N LYS A 203 -18.83 5.17 31.73
CA LYS A 203 -20.29 5.04 31.93
C LYS A 203 -21.19 5.12 30.69
N GLN A 204 -20.67 5.00 29.48
CA GLN A 204 -21.52 5.03 28.29
C GLN A 204 -21.18 3.94 27.29
N THR A 205 -22.22 3.49 26.59
CA THR A 205 -22.18 2.32 25.72
C THR A 205 -21.23 2.54 24.54
N ALA A 206 -20.72 1.46 23.95
CA ALA A 206 -19.73 1.53 22.87
C ALA A 206 -20.17 2.40 21.67
N ALA A 207 -21.48 2.53 21.43
CA ALA A 207 -22.05 3.41 20.41
C ALA A 207 -21.89 4.90 20.76
N GLU A 208 -22.12 5.28 22.02
CA GLU A 208 -22.00 6.66 22.49
C GLU A 208 -20.53 7.11 22.55
N ALA A 209 -19.60 6.20 22.88
CA ALA A 209 -18.17 6.47 22.84
C ALA A 209 -17.67 6.74 21.40
N LEU A 210 -18.21 6.03 20.41
CA LEU A 210 -17.92 6.25 18.99
C LEU A 210 -18.46 7.59 18.48
N ASP A 211 -19.67 7.97 18.88
CA ASP A 211 -20.26 9.28 18.54
C ASP A 211 -19.47 10.44 19.17
N LEU A 212 -18.97 10.27 20.40
CA LEU A 212 -18.16 11.30 21.07
C LEU A 212 -16.76 11.46 20.44
N VAL A 213 -16.18 10.35 19.95
CA VAL A 213 -14.93 10.36 19.17
C VAL A 213 -15.15 11.04 17.81
N ALA A 214 -16.28 10.78 17.15
CA ALA A 214 -16.66 11.46 15.90
C ALA A 214 -16.92 12.96 16.12
N ALA A 215 -17.49 13.35 17.26
CA ALA A 215 -17.75 14.76 17.60
C ALA A 215 -16.48 15.58 17.94
N LYS A 216 -15.40 14.94 18.42
CA LYS A 216 -14.13 15.59 18.76
C LYS A 216 -13.12 15.64 17.60
N LEU A 217 -13.43 15.04 16.45
CA LEU A 217 -12.62 15.09 15.23
C LEU A 217 -13.35 15.95 14.18
N PRO A 218 -13.02 17.25 14.03
CA PRO A 218 -13.66 18.08 13.01
C PRO A 218 -13.06 17.73 11.65
N GLU A 219 -13.56 16.66 11.02
CA GLU A 219 -13.64 16.41 9.55
C GLU A 219 -14.02 14.94 9.19
N PHE A 220 -14.73 14.20 10.04
CA PHE A 220 -15.25 12.87 9.67
C PHE A 220 -16.76 12.92 9.41
N LYS A 221 -17.18 13.30 8.20
CA LYS A 221 -18.55 13.03 7.72
C LYS A 221 -18.55 11.70 6.96
N LEU A 222 -18.96 10.65 7.66
CA LEU A 222 -19.14 9.30 7.13
C LEU A 222 -20.40 9.24 6.27
N GLY A 223 -20.24 9.32 4.94
CA GLY A 223 -21.29 8.98 3.98
C GLY A 223 -21.46 7.46 3.89
N GLU A 224 -22.60 6.99 4.41
CA GLU A 224 -23.26 5.69 4.21
C GLU A 224 -22.37 4.47 3.88
N MET A 225 -21.99 3.72 4.93
CA MET A 225 -21.81 2.27 4.80
C MET A 225 -22.98 1.57 5.48
N LYS A 226 -23.80 0.88 4.67
CA LYS A 226 -24.75 -0.13 5.16
C LYS A 226 -23.95 -1.22 5.89
N PHE A 227 -24.13 -1.30 7.20
CA PHE A 227 -23.68 -2.43 7.99
C PHE A 227 -24.55 -3.66 7.71
N PRO A 228 -23.98 -4.87 7.71
CA PRO A 228 -24.77 -6.10 7.60
C PRO A 228 -25.73 -6.22 8.79
N GLU A 229 -26.97 -6.64 8.52
CA GLU A 229 -28.00 -6.87 9.54
C GLU A 229 -27.52 -7.90 10.56
N PHE A 230 -27.20 -7.44 11.77
CA PHE A 230 -27.00 -8.32 12.91
C PHE A 230 -28.37 -8.64 13.52
N LYS A 231 -28.74 -9.92 13.46
CA LYS A 231 -29.91 -10.44 14.17
C LYS A 231 -29.70 -10.28 15.68
N ILE A 232 -30.68 -9.65 16.31
CA ILE A 232 -30.75 -9.42 17.75
C ILE A 232 -30.84 -10.78 18.46
N GLY A 233 -29.97 -11.00 19.45
CA GLY A 233 -30.10 -12.06 20.45
C GLY A 233 -29.07 -13.19 20.36
N GLU A 234 -27.87 -12.97 20.90
CA GLU A 234 -27.15 -13.93 21.76
C GLU A 234 -25.92 -13.24 22.41
N THR A 235 -26.10 -12.90 23.68
CA THR A 235 -25.10 -12.83 24.78
C THR A 235 -23.65 -12.37 24.52
N THR A 236 -23.40 -11.12 24.90
CA THR A 236 -22.23 -10.59 25.64
C THR A 236 -20.85 -11.14 25.31
N ILE A 237 -20.09 -10.43 24.47
CA ILE A 237 -18.64 -10.58 24.40
C ILE A 237 -18.03 -9.67 25.48
N ASP A 238 -17.47 -10.30 26.51
CA ASP A 238 -16.69 -9.64 27.56
C ASP A 238 -15.43 -8.98 26.94
N PRO A 239 -15.27 -7.65 27.04
CA PRO A 239 -14.14 -6.91 26.47
C PRO A 239 -12.76 -7.42 26.91
N ASN A 240 -12.67 -8.03 28.11
CA ASN A 240 -11.43 -8.62 28.61
C ASN A 240 -11.02 -9.87 27.82
N LYS A 241 -11.97 -10.60 27.25
CA LYS A 241 -11.71 -11.82 26.49
C LYS A 241 -11.07 -11.51 25.13
N TRP A 242 -11.53 -10.45 24.47
CA TRP A 242 -10.92 -9.94 23.23
C TRP A 242 -9.50 -9.38 23.46
N LEU A 243 -9.29 -8.64 24.56
CA LEU A 243 -7.98 -8.11 24.94
C LEU A 243 -6.95 -9.20 25.26
N SER A 244 -7.36 -10.30 25.91
CA SER A 244 -6.47 -11.43 26.19
C SER A 244 -6.02 -12.16 24.92
N GLN A 245 -6.86 -12.23 23.88
CA GLN A 245 -6.51 -12.81 22.58
C GLN A 245 -5.45 -11.98 21.83
N LEU A 246 -5.42 -10.66 22.03
CA LEU A 246 -4.39 -9.78 21.45
C LEU A 246 -3.05 -9.85 22.21
N GLN A 247 -3.07 -10.19 23.50
CA GLN A 247 -1.84 -10.39 24.29
C GLN A 247 -1.16 -11.74 23.98
N SER A 248 -1.91 -12.79 23.64
CA SER A 248 -1.32 -14.08 23.24
C SER A 248 -0.58 -14.04 21.89
N VAL A 249 -0.87 -13.05 21.04
CA VAL A 249 -0.21 -12.88 19.73
C VAL A 249 1.13 -12.11 19.85
N THR A 250 1.33 -11.38 20.95
CA THR A 250 2.55 -10.56 21.16
C THR A 250 3.59 -11.20 22.08
N ALA A 251 3.29 -12.36 22.69
CA ALA A 251 4.18 -13.06 23.62
C ALA A 251 5.00 -14.22 23.02
N ALA A 252 4.85 -14.54 21.73
CA ALA A 252 5.68 -15.56 21.08
C ALA A 252 6.97 -14.95 20.50
N LYS A 253 7.94 -14.68 21.37
CA LYS A 253 9.34 -14.46 21.01
C LYS A 253 10.14 -15.65 21.53
N SER A 254 10.76 -16.43 20.65
CA SER A 254 11.81 -17.39 21.03
C SER A 254 12.89 -17.46 19.96
N GLU A 255 14.13 -17.43 20.46
CA GLU A 255 15.44 -17.45 19.80
C GLU A 255 15.70 -18.65 18.87
N PRO A 256 16.75 -18.57 18.00
CA PRO A 256 17.07 -19.56 16.98
C PRO A 256 17.94 -20.71 17.52
N GLN A 257 17.69 -21.93 17.03
CA GLN A 257 18.52 -23.12 17.23
C GLN A 257 18.59 -23.98 15.94
N PRO A 258 19.63 -24.84 15.77
CA PRO A 258 20.55 -24.75 14.64
C PRO A 258 20.19 -25.60 13.41
N ALA A 259 20.84 -25.28 12.30
CA ALA A 259 20.78 -26.03 11.05
C ALA A 259 21.33 -27.45 11.19
N GLU A 260 20.50 -28.46 10.88
CA GLU A 260 20.93 -29.82 10.60
C GLU A 260 20.41 -30.28 9.22
N GLY A 261 21.37 -30.61 8.35
CA GLY A 261 21.32 -31.60 7.27
C GLY A 261 20.11 -31.65 6.34
N VAL A 262 20.21 -31.02 5.17
CA VAL A 262 19.42 -31.44 4.00
C VAL A 262 20.02 -32.73 3.45
N GLN A 263 19.47 -33.87 3.86
CA GLN A 263 19.53 -35.11 3.10
C GLN A 263 18.31 -35.16 2.18
N GLN A 264 18.54 -35.38 0.88
CA GLN A 264 17.49 -35.77 -0.06
C GLN A 264 17.02 -37.20 0.24
N PRO A 265 15.70 -37.46 0.20
CA PRO A 265 15.19 -38.73 -0.30
C PRO A 265 14.35 -38.47 -1.57
N ALA A 266 14.72 -39.09 -2.69
CA ALA A 266 14.16 -40.35 -3.16
C ALA A 266 12.72 -40.19 -3.70
N THR A 267 12.59 -40.38 -5.01
CA THR A 267 11.36 -40.35 -5.81
C THR A 267 10.25 -41.21 -5.21
N GLU A 268 9.24 -40.59 -4.61
CA GLU A 268 7.96 -41.22 -4.30
C GLU A 268 7.03 -41.20 -5.54
N PRO A 269 6.20 -42.24 -5.76
CA PRO A 269 5.27 -42.29 -6.88
C PRO A 269 4.19 -41.20 -6.76
N GLU A 270 3.93 -40.46 -7.85
CA GLU A 270 2.93 -39.39 -7.94
C GLU A 270 1.58 -39.79 -7.31
N ARG A 271 1.31 -39.33 -6.07
CA ARG A 271 0.01 -39.51 -5.41
C ARG A 271 -0.98 -38.54 -6.02
N LYS A 272 -1.74 -38.99 -7.02
CA LYS A 272 -2.82 -38.22 -7.64
C LYS A 272 -3.92 -37.90 -6.61
N PHE A 273 -4.40 -36.65 -6.62
CA PHE A 273 -5.49 -36.20 -5.77
C PHE A 273 -6.78 -37.01 -6.03
N ASP A 274 -7.37 -37.58 -4.97
CA ASP A 274 -8.57 -38.42 -5.07
C ASP A 274 -9.82 -37.54 -5.19
N GLN A 275 -10.42 -37.54 -6.39
CA GLN A 275 -11.61 -36.77 -6.73
C GLN A 275 -12.90 -37.35 -6.13
N THR A 276 -12.89 -38.60 -5.69
CA THR A 276 -14.08 -39.32 -5.18
C THR A 276 -14.25 -39.19 -3.67
N ARG A 277 -13.21 -38.73 -2.96
CA ARG A 277 -13.26 -38.45 -1.52
C ARG A 277 -14.00 -37.16 -1.22
N LYS A 278 -14.56 -37.10 -0.02
CA LYS A 278 -15.20 -35.91 0.55
C LYS A 278 -14.24 -35.16 1.45
N TYR A 279 -14.17 -33.86 1.24
CA TYR A 279 -13.29 -32.93 1.94
C TYR A 279 -14.12 -31.85 2.65
N ARG A 280 -13.64 -31.42 3.80
CA ARG A 280 -13.99 -30.13 4.41
C ARG A 280 -12.82 -29.19 4.22
N VAL A 281 -13.07 -27.93 3.88
CA VAL A 281 -12.03 -26.91 3.66
C VAL A 281 -12.33 -25.67 4.48
N ILE A 282 -11.29 -24.95 4.91
CA ILE A 282 -11.43 -23.66 5.59
C ILE A 282 -11.23 -22.56 4.55
N GLY A 283 -12.28 -21.78 4.29
CA GLY A 283 -12.21 -20.65 3.37
C GLY A 283 -11.39 -19.49 3.95
N ALA A 284 -11.03 -18.51 3.12
CA ALA A 284 -10.34 -17.29 3.55
C ALA A 284 -11.11 -16.48 4.62
N ASP A 285 -12.43 -16.69 4.70
CA ASP A 285 -13.34 -16.14 5.71
C ASP A 285 -13.36 -16.93 7.04
N GLN A 286 -12.45 -17.90 7.20
CA GLN A 286 -12.34 -18.78 8.37
C GLN A 286 -13.56 -19.69 8.59
N LYS A 287 -14.45 -19.83 7.60
CA LYS A 287 -15.59 -20.77 7.69
C LYS A 287 -15.22 -22.14 7.12
N VAL A 288 -15.78 -23.18 7.73
CA VAL A 288 -15.65 -24.55 7.25
C VAL A 288 -16.71 -24.83 6.18
N TYR A 289 -16.26 -25.21 4.99
CA TYR A 289 -17.10 -25.63 3.87
C TYR A 289 -16.93 -27.13 3.64
N GLY A 290 -18.02 -27.88 3.65
CA GLY A 290 -17.98 -29.33 3.40
C GLY A 290 -19.13 -30.09 4.07
N PRO A 291 -19.24 -31.40 3.82
CA PRO A 291 -18.38 -32.20 2.95
C PRO A 291 -18.62 -31.92 1.46
N ILE A 292 -17.55 -31.77 0.68
CA ILE A 292 -17.54 -31.49 -0.75
C ILE A 292 -16.66 -32.53 -1.46
N ASP A 293 -17.11 -33.04 -2.60
CA ASP A 293 -16.34 -34.04 -3.37
C ASP A 293 -15.05 -33.45 -3.95
N GLY A 294 -14.00 -34.25 -4.05
CA GLY A 294 -12.68 -33.82 -4.54
C GLY A 294 -12.71 -33.23 -5.96
N GLY A 295 -13.64 -33.68 -6.82
CA GLY A 295 -13.86 -33.05 -8.14
C GLY A 295 -14.23 -31.56 -8.03
N LYS A 296 -15.09 -31.20 -7.07
CA LYS A 296 -15.49 -29.80 -6.83
C LYS A 296 -14.42 -28.98 -6.13
N ILE A 297 -13.55 -29.62 -5.36
CA ILE A 297 -12.32 -28.99 -4.84
C ILE A 297 -11.40 -28.56 -6.00
N LEU A 298 -11.21 -29.42 -7.01
CA LEU A 298 -10.41 -29.06 -8.19
C LEU A 298 -11.02 -27.91 -9.00
N GLU A 299 -12.35 -27.88 -9.12
CA GLU A 299 -13.08 -26.76 -9.74
C GLU A 299 -12.80 -25.44 -9.00
N TRP A 300 -12.87 -25.44 -7.66
CA TRP A 300 -12.60 -24.25 -6.86
C TRP A 300 -11.15 -23.78 -6.92
N ILE A 301 -10.20 -24.70 -7.06
CA ILE A 301 -8.79 -24.37 -7.31
C ILE A 301 -8.63 -23.74 -8.70
N THR A 302 -9.31 -24.29 -9.72
CA THR A 302 -9.28 -23.77 -11.09
C THR A 302 -9.87 -22.36 -11.17
N ASP A 303 -10.96 -22.11 -10.45
CA ASP A 303 -11.60 -20.80 -10.32
C ASP A 303 -10.79 -19.81 -9.45
N GLY A 304 -9.68 -20.24 -8.83
CA GLY A 304 -8.86 -19.41 -7.94
C GLY A 304 -9.54 -19.05 -6.62
N ARG A 305 -10.56 -19.79 -6.19
CA ARG A 305 -11.30 -19.56 -4.93
C ARG A 305 -10.58 -20.13 -3.70
N ILE A 306 -9.81 -21.20 -3.91
CA ILE A 306 -8.94 -21.86 -2.92
C ILE A 306 -7.65 -22.29 -3.60
N ASP A 307 -6.64 -22.69 -2.81
CA ASP A 307 -5.34 -23.14 -3.31
C ASP A 307 -4.88 -24.46 -2.66
N TRP A 308 -3.74 -24.98 -3.09
CA TRP A 308 -3.17 -26.23 -2.54
C TRP A 308 -2.70 -26.13 -1.09
N GLN A 309 -2.59 -24.92 -0.53
CA GLN A 309 -2.25 -24.70 0.88
C GLN A 309 -3.48 -24.58 1.78
N THR A 310 -4.68 -24.49 1.19
CA THR A 310 -5.93 -24.34 1.91
C THR A 310 -6.13 -25.49 2.91
N PRO A 311 -6.35 -25.19 4.21
CA PRO A 311 -6.55 -26.22 5.23
C PRO A 311 -7.76 -27.09 4.90
N SER A 312 -7.56 -28.40 4.91
CA SER A 312 -8.58 -29.37 4.52
C SER A 312 -8.56 -30.62 5.39
N GLN A 313 -9.71 -31.28 5.48
CA GLN A 313 -9.89 -32.51 6.24
C GLN A 313 -10.67 -33.50 5.39
N VAL A 314 -10.16 -34.72 5.25
CA VAL A 314 -10.89 -35.82 4.62
C VAL A 314 -11.92 -36.35 5.62
N GLU A 315 -13.12 -36.66 5.15
CA GLU A 315 -14.16 -37.24 6.00
C GLU A 315 -13.67 -38.53 6.66
N GLY A 316 -13.64 -38.54 8.01
CA GLY A 316 -13.14 -39.67 8.81
C GLY A 316 -11.66 -39.58 9.24
N SER A 317 -10.87 -38.61 8.75
CA SER A 317 -9.45 -38.49 9.16
C SER A 317 -9.25 -37.81 10.52
N GLY A 318 -10.16 -36.94 10.95
CA GLY A 318 -10.04 -36.15 12.20
C GLY A 318 -8.96 -35.07 12.19
N GLU A 319 -8.00 -35.13 11.26
CA GLU A 319 -6.87 -34.20 11.15
C GLU A 319 -7.05 -33.19 10.01
N TRP A 320 -6.68 -31.92 10.29
CA TRP A 320 -6.60 -30.84 9.30
C TRP A 320 -5.19 -30.76 8.71
N LYS A 321 -5.10 -30.84 7.39
CA LYS A 321 -3.84 -30.75 6.61
C LYS A 321 -4.05 -29.90 5.36
N PRO A 322 -3.02 -29.25 4.80
CA PRO A 322 -3.15 -28.53 3.52
C PRO A 322 -3.58 -29.51 2.41
N LEU A 323 -4.30 -29.00 1.39
CA LEU A 323 -4.77 -29.84 0.27
C LEU A 323 -3.64 -30.61 -0.43
N SER A 324 -2.45 -30.03 -0.50
CA SER A 324 -1.23 -30.67 -1.00
C SER A 324 -0.82 -31.94 -0.26
N ALA A 325 -1.24 -32.11 1.01
CA ALA A 325 -0.95 -33.32 1.78
C ALA A 325 -1.79 -34.54 1.34
N TRP A 326 -2.90 -34.30 0.64
CA TRP A 326 -3.81 -35.36 0.17
C TRP A 326 -3.54 -35.80 -1.29
N GLY A 327 -2.69 -35.06 -2.01
CA GLY A 327 -2.24 -35.40 -3.36
C GLY A 327 -1.70 -34.19 -4.12
N GLU A 328 -0.96 -34.44 -5.20
CA GLU A 328 -0.51 -33.39 -6.10
C GLU A 328 -1.63 -32.95 -7.04
N GLY A 329 -1.77 -31.64 -7.22
CA GLY A 329 -2.72 -31.03 -8.13
C GLY A 329 -2.34 -31.15 -9.60
N PRO A 330 -3.30 -30.99 -10.53
CA PRO A 330 -2.96 -30.75 -11.93
C PRO A 330 -2.03 -29.53 -12.02
N LYS A 331 -0.94 -29.68 -12.78
CA LYS A 331 -0.02 -28.56 -13.07
C LYS A 331 -0.82 -27.37 -13.62
N PRO A 332 -0.59 -26.15 -13.13
CA PRO A 332 -1.30 -24.99 -13.66
C PRO A 332 -1.07 -24.89 -15.17
N PRO A 333 -2.09 -24.49 -15.95
CA PRO A 333 -1.94 -24.32 -17.39
C PRO A 333 -0.80 -23.34 -17.66
N THR A 334 0.14 -23.73 -18.52
CA THR A 334 1.20 -22.84 -18.99
C THR A 334 0.56 -21.66 -19.70
N ILE A 335 0.71 -20.47 -19.13
CA ILE A 335 0.30 -19.23 -19.80
C ILE A 335 1.13 -19.14 -21.09
N PRO A 336 0.53 -19.19 -22.29
CA PRO A 336 1.29 -19.05 -23.52
C PRO A 336 1.92 -17.67 -23.53
N LEU A 337 3.24 -17.62 -23.80
CA LEU A 337 3.93 -16.35 -23.99
C LEU A 337 3.25 -15.58 -25.12
N PRO A 338 3.01 -14.27 -24.97
CA PRO A 338 2.53 -13.45 -26.08
C PRO A 338 3.52 -13.58 -27.26
N PRO A 339 3.03 -13.58 -28.51
CA PRO A 339 3.90 -13.68 -29.67
C PRO A 339 4.97 -12.57 -29.64
N PRO A 340 6.20 -12.86 -30.09
CA PRO A 340 7.25 -11.85 -30.15
C PRO A 340 6.74 -10.63 -30.95
N ILE A 341 6.89 -9.44 -30.38
CA ILE A 341 6.57 -8.20 -31.07
C ILE A 341 7.52 -8.10 -32.28
N HIS A 342 6.97 -8.23 -33.49
CA HIS A 342 7.76 -8.00 -34.69
C HIS A 342 8.24 -6.54 -34.73
N PRO A 343 9.52 -6.29 -35.08
CA PRO A 343 10.00 -4.94 -35.23
C PRO A 343 9.16 -4.19 -36.27
N ALA A 344 8.79 -2.95 -35.93
CA ALA A 344 8.01 -2.09 -36.82
C ALA A 344 8.68 -1.99 -38.21
N PRO A 345 7.91 -2.03 -39.31
CA PRO A 345 8.47 -1.93 -40.65
C PRO A 345 9.25 -0.62 -40.78
N ARG A 346 10.50 -0.70 -41.28
CA ARG A 346 11.31 0.48 -41.60
C ARG A 346 10.52 1.36 -42.57
N LEU A 347 10.13 2.55 -42.10
CA LEU A 347 9.61 3.60 -42.97
C LEU A 347 10.64 3.88 -44.08
N GLN A 348 10.30 3.50 -45.31
CA GLN A 348 11.10 3.87 -46.46
C GLN A 348 11.08 5.40 -46.57
N LYS A 349 12.26 6.01 -46.49
CA LYS A 349 12.43 7.44 -46.77
C LYS A 349 11.96 7.71 -48.20
N ILE A 350 10.83 8.39 -48.34
CA ILE A 350 10.38 8.94 -49.61
C ILE A 350 11.45 9.95 -50.07
N ARG A 351 12.18 9.60 -51.13
CA ARG A 351 13.03 10.56 -51.85
C ARG A 351 12.10 11.55 -52.55
N ARG A 352 12.13 12.82 -52.12
CA ARG A 352 11.55 13.92 -52.89
C ARG A 352 12.46 14.18 -54.09
N HIS A 353 11.90 14.10 -55.30
CA HIS A 353 12.50 14.61 -56.53
C HIS A 353 12.11 16.07 -56.72
#